data_AF-A0A7C3HQM4-F1
#
_entry.id   AF-A0A7C3HQM4-F1
#
_cell.length_a   1.000
_cell.length_b   1.000
_cell.length_c   1.000
_cell.angle_alpha   90.00
_cell.angle_beta   90.00
_cell.angle_gamma   90.00
#
_symmetry.space_group_name_H-M   'P 1'
#
loop_
_entity.id
_entity.type
_entity.pdbx_description
1 polymer ?
#
loop_
_entity_poly.entity_id
_entity_poly.type
_entity_poly.pdbx_seq_one_letter_code
_entity_poly.pdbx_strand_id
1 'polypeptide(L)'
;MRLITPIVFLAAILLTLTAAFFTTDPLRATPAAPPTPILLSDHNKTEGNVGAPQWYGNHTLWTELNGSEGEDLFYSAPPFTQTIRLSDLAQTEGSANYMHTRIAEAADGAPHVIWLEETGTSEGYDLFYWTPVSGTLRLTDRNLTEGSPELSRVLMDIQVDENGR
;
A
#
# COMPACT_ATOMS: atom_id res chain seq x y z
N MET A 1 40.05 -22.69 -82.12
CA MET A 1 39.55 -23.05 -80.77
C MET A 1 39.24 -21.74 -80.05
N ARG A 2 37.96 -21.33 -80.04
CA ARG A 2 37.50 -20.05 -79.48
C ARG A 2 36.72 -20.35 -78.20
N LEU A 3 37.18 -19.81 -77.07
CA LEU A 3 36.46 -19.82 -75.79
C LEU A 3 35.51 -18.63 -75.75
N ILE A 4 34.21 -18.91 -75.58
CA ILE A 4 33.16 -17.92 -75.32
C ILE A 4 32.73 -18.12 -73.86
N THR A 5 33.16 -17.17 -73.03
CA THR A 5 32.48 -16.53 -71.87
C THR A 5 31.54 -17.33 -70.94
N PRO A 6 31.77 -17.25 -69.61
CA PRO A 6 30.70 -17.26 -68.62
C PRO A 6 30.79 -16.01 -67.72
N ILE A 7 30.19 -14.88 -68.13
CA ILE A 7 30.10 -13.66 -67.30
C ILE A 7 28.65 -13.35 -66.88
N VAL A 8 27.65 -14.06 -67.43
CA VAL A 8 26.24 -13.68 -67.25
C VAL A 8 25.62 -14.18 -65.93
N PHE A 9 26.22 -15.16 -65.25
CA PHE A 9 25.57 -15.79 -64.08
C PHE A 9 25.79 -15.08 -62.73
N LEU A 10 26.76 -14.16 -62.61
CA LEU A 10 27.04 -13.51 -61.32
C LEU A 10 26.18 -12.26 -61.03
N ALA A 11 25.57 -11.67 -62.07
CA ALA A 11 24.77 -10.44 -61.91
C ALA A 11 23.34 -10.68 -61.38
N ALA A 12 22.81 -11.90 -61.49
CA ALA A 12 21.46 -12.22 -61.04
C ALA A 12 21.35 -12.53 -59.54
N ILE A 13 22.43 -12.97 -58.90
CA ILE A 13 22.43 -13.33 -57.45
C ILE A 13 22.69 -12.09 -56.57
N LEU A 14 23.33 -11.04 -57.11
CA LEU A 14 23.58 -9.81 -56.35
C LEU A 14 22.36 -8.88 -56.29
N LEU A 15 21.33 -9.10 -57.12
CA LEU A 15 20.12 -8.26 -57.16
C LEU A 15 19.00 -8.72 -56.20
N THR A 16 19.11 -9.90 -55.59
CA THR A 16 18.11 -10.40 -54.63
C THR A 16 18.49 -10.17 -53.17
N LEU A 17 19.71 -9.72 -52.88
CA LEU A 17 20.18 -9.53 -51.50
C LEU A 17 20.03 -8.09 -50.96
N THR A 18 19.58 -7.13 -51.78
CA THR A 18 19.43 -5.72 -51.39
C THR A 18 18.00 -5.31 -51.03
N ALA A 19 17.01 -6.20 -51.19
CA ALA A 19 15.61 -5.88 -50.90
C ALA A 19 15.16 -6.18 -49.46
N ALA A 20 16.04 -6.66 -48.58
CA ALA A 20 15.67 -7.10 -47.23
C ALA A 20 16.06 -6.13 -46.10
N PHE A 21 16.55 -4.92 -46.41
CA PHE A 21 17.20 -4.05 -45.40
C PHE A 21 16.54 -2.70 -45.12
N PHE A 22 15.26 -2.48 -45.45
CA PHE A 22 14.61 -1.19 -45.12
C PHE A 22 13.13 -1.31 -44.76
N THR A 23 12.81 -1.99 -43.66
CA THR A 23 11.64 -1.64 -42.83
C THR A 23 11.90 -1.95 -41.35
N THR A 24 12.93 -1.37 -40.74
CA THR A 24 12.86 -1.19 -39.28
C THR A 24 11.90 -0.05 -39.04
N ASP A 25 10.60 -0.37 -39.02
CA ASP A 25 9.62 0.51 -38.40
C ASP A 25 10.19 0.83 -37.01
N PRO A 26 10.46 2.10 -36.66
CA PRO A 26 10.83 2.41 -35.30
C PRO A 26 9.67 1.89 -34.46
N LEU A 27 9.92 0.87 -33.63
CA LEU A 27 8.96 0.32 -32.68
C LEU A 27 8.38 1.51 -31.92
N ARG A 28 7.24 1.99 -32.40
CA ARG A 28 6.53 3.11 -31.81
C ARG A 28 5.99 2.51 -30.54
N ALA A 29 6.73 2.67 -29.45
CA ALA A 29 6.33 2.17 -28.15
C ALA A 29 4.89 2.63 -27.94
N THR A 30 3.96 1.66 -27.93
CA THR A 30 2.58 1.93 -27.60
C THR A 30 2.63 2.63 -26.25
N PRO A 31 2.02 3.83 -26.10
CA PRO A 31 1.95 4.47 -24.80
C PRO A 31 1.46 3.42 -23.81
N ALA A 32 2.22 3.21 -22.73
CA ALA A 32 1.80 2.28 -21.69
C ALA A 32 0.38 2.70 -21.28
N ALA A 33 -0.52 1.72 -21.18
CA ALA A 33 -1.85 1.99 -20.67
C ALA A 33 -1.71 2.73 -19.34
N PRO A 34 -2.54 3.78 -19.09
CA PRO A 34 -2.52 4.43 -17.79
C PRO A 34 -2.75 3.36 -16.71
N PRO A 35 -2.09 3.47 -15.54
CA PRO A 35 -2.28 2.50 -14.48
C PRO A 35 -3.77 2.42 -14.12
N THR A 36 -4.28 1.20 -13.96
CA THR A 36 -5.65 1.00 -13.49
C THR A 36 -5.77 1.63 -12.11
N PRO A 37 -6.70 2.58 -11.88
CA PRO A 37 -6.94 3.12 -10.56
C PRO A 37 -7.31 1.98 -9.60
N ILE A 38 -6.64 1.92 -8.46
CA ILE A 38 -6.96 0.95 -7.42
C ILE A 38 -7.94 1.61 -6.45
N LEU A 39 -9.07 0.95 -6.22
CA LEU A 39 -10.06 1.40 -5.26
C LEU A 39 -9.60 0.96 -3.86
N LEU A 40 -9.26 1.92 -3.00
CA LEU A 40 -8.85 1.63 -1.63
C LEU A 40 -10.04 1.35 -0.70
N SER A 41 -11.21 1.90 -1.02
CA SER A 41 -12.44 1.81 -0.24
C SER A 41 -13.53 1.10 -1.05
N ASP A 42 -13.90 -0.13 -0.68
CA ASP A 42 -15.05 -0.79 -1.30
C ASP A 42 -16.31 -0.41 -0.52
N HIS A 43 -17.12 0.52 -1.04
CA HIS A 43 -18.36 1.01 -0.39
C HIS A 43 -19.39 -0.08 0.02
N ASN A 44 -19.10 -1.36 -0.24
CA ASN A 44 -19.84 -2.51 0.31
C ASN A 44 -19.39 -2.91 1.73
N LYS A 45 -18.24 -2.45 2.22
CA LYS A 45 -17.75 -2.56 3.60
C LYS A 45 -17.49 -1.20 4.25
N THR A 46 -17.50 -0.13 3.46
CA THR A 46 -17.09 1.22 3.84
C THR A 46 -18.22 2.21 3.61
N GLU A 47 -19.01 2.51 4.64
CA GLU A 47 -20.26 3.27 4.48
C GLU A 47 -20.13 4.80 4.52
N GLY A 48 -18.92 5.37 4.43
CA GLY A 48 -18.86 6.84 4.39
C GLY A 48 -17.57 7.51 3.97
N ASN A 49 -17.43 8.75 4.45
CA ASN A 49 -16.48 9.71 3.92
C ASN A 49 -15.06 9.31 4.31
N VAL A 50 -14.21 9.11 3.31
CA VAL A 50 -12.78 8.87 3.50
C VAL A 50 -12.12 10.15 4.04
N GLY A 51 -11.56 10.05 5.24
CA GLY A 51 -10.71 11.06 5.85
C GLY A 51 -9.38 11.21 5.11
N ALA A 52 -8.56 12.18 5.51
CA ALA A 52 -7.27 12.42 4.84
C ALA A 52 -6.34 11.20 5.01
N PRO A 53 -5.89 10.55 3.92
CA PRO A 53 -5.01 9.40 4.01
C PRO A 53 -3.62 9.81 4.50
N GLN A 54 -3.03 8.99 5.36
CA GLN A 54 -1.63 9.07 5.76
C GLN A 54 -0.80 8.09 4.92
N TRP A 55 0.32 8.58 4.38
CA TRP A 55 1.22 7.81 3.54
C TRP A 55 2.57 7.71 4.23
N TYR A 56 3.09 6.49 4.40
CA TYR A 56 4.39 6.25 5.00
C TYR A 56 5.10 5.12 4.26
N GLY A 57 6.16 5.45 3.52
CA GLY A 57 6.81 4.49 2.63
C GLY A 57 5.80 3.91 1.63
N ASN A 58 5.63 2.59 1.65
CA ASN A 58 4.66 1.86 0.83
C ASN A 58 3.33 1.59 1.56
N HIS A 59 3.10 2.21 2.71
CA HIS A 59 1.92 1.97 3.53
C HIS A 59 0.95 3.14 3.46
N THR A 60 -0.33 2.82 3.33
CA THR A 60 -1.41 3.81 3.35
C THR A 60 -2.36 3.47 4.48
N LEU A 61 -2.61 4.47 5.33
CA LEU A 61 -3.66 4.47 6.33
C LEU A 61 -4.70 5.52 5.98
N TRP A 62 -5.96 5.28 6.30
CA TRP A 62 -6.99 6.29 6.24
C TRP A 62 -8.10 5.96 7.24
N THR A 63 -8.86 6.98 7.63
CA THR A 63 -10.10 6.75 8.35
C THR A 63 -11.30 6.89 7.44
N GLU A 64 -12.40 6.26 7.79
CA GLU A 64 -13.68 6.45 7.11
C GLU A 64 -14.78 6.68 8.13
N LEU A 65 -15.62 7.67 7.88
CA LEU A 65 -16.75 7.96 8.75
C LEU A 65 -17.86 6.91 8.55
N ASN A 66 -18.14 6.10 9.55
CA ASN A 66 -19.21 5.10 9.55
C ASN A 66 -20.48 5.65 10.22
N GLY A 67 -21.16 6.56 9.53
CA GLY A 67 -22.46 7.10 9.96
C GLY A 67 -22.44 7.71 11.36
N SER A 68 -23.18 7.11 12.30
CA SER A 68 -23.27 7.54 13.70
C SER A 68 -22.29 6.84 14.64
N GLU A 69 -21.55 5.84 14.15
CA GLU A 69 -20.70 4.97 14.97
C GLU A 69 -19.26 5.52 15.10
N GLY A 70 -18.93 6.56 14.33
CA GLY A 70 -17.64 7.24 14.39
C GLY A 70 -16.78 6.97 13.17
N GLU A 71 -15.46 6.94 13.36
CA GLU A 71 -14.48 6.70 12.31
C GLU A 71 -13.83 5.32 12.44
N ASP A 72 -13.63 4.67 11.30
CA ASP A 72 -12.92 3.40 11.18
C ASP A 72 -11.55 3.57 10.56
N LEU A 73 -10.52 2.93 11.11
CA LEU A 73 -9.16 2.94 10.61
C LEU A 73 -8.92 1.76 9.65
N PHE A 74 -8.39 2.08 8.48
CA PHE A 74 -8.05 1.12 7.45
C PHE A 74 -6.58 1.20 7.05
N TYR A 75 -6.08 0.08 6.51
CA TYR A 75 -4.72 -0.09 6.03
C TYR A 75 -4.70 -0.79 4.66
N SER A 76 -3.80 -0.35 3.79
CA SER A 76 -3.42 -1.05 2.57
C SER A 76 -1.97 -0.72 2.18
N ALA A 77 -1.38 -1.57 1.34
CA ALA A 77 -0.04 -1.38 0.78
C ALA A 77 0.05 -2.05 -0.61
N PRO A 78 0.97 -1.63 -1.50
CA PRO A 78 1.25 -2.28 -2.77
C PRO A 78 1.38 -3.80 -2.62
N PRO A 79 0.79 -4.58 -3.53
CA PRO A 79 0.12 -4.17 -4.77
C PRO A 79 -1.35 -3.68 -4.60
N PHE A 80 -1.77 -3.31 -3.38
CA PHE A 80 -3.11 -2.85 -3.02
C PHE A 80 -4.21 -3.86 -3.39
N THR A 81 -3.89 -5.14 -3.26
CA THR A 81 -4.83 -6.24 -3.51
C THR A 81 -5.79 -6.48 -2.36
N GLN A 82 -5.54 -5.86 -1.20
CA GLN A 82 -6.32 -6.02 0.01
C GLN A 82 -6.39 -4.71 0.79
N THR A 83 -7.57 -4.45 1.34
CA THR A 83 -7.82 -3.47 2.38
C THR A 83 -8.10 -4.21 3.69
N ILE A 84 -7.47 -3.76 4.78
CA ILE A 84 -7.63 -4.32 6.12
C ILE A 84 -8.27 -3.25 7.02
N ARG A 85 -9.40 -3.58 7.66
CA ARG A 85 -9.97 -2.77 8.75
C ARG A 85 -9.22 -3.08 10.04
N LEU A 86 -8.65 -2.07 10.68
CA LEU A 86 -7.84 -2.20 11.90
C LEU A 86 -8.65 -1.94 13.17
N SER A 87 -9.65 -1.06 13.10
CA SER A 87 -10.59 -0.70 14.17
C SER A 87 -11.97 -1.35 14.01
N ASP A 88 -12.90 -1.02 14.92
CA ASP A 88 -14.26 -1.59 14.99
C ASP A 88 -14.31 -3.12 14.75
N LEU A 89 -13.42 -3.78 15.49
CA LEU A 89 -13.39 -5.18 15.80
C LEU A 89 -13.96 -5.33 17.20
N ALA A 90 -14.33 -6.55 17.63
CA ALA A 90 -14.86 -6.79 18.98
C ALA A 90 -13.99 -6.25 20.14
N GLN A 91 -12.71 -5.96 19.89
CA GLN A 91 -11.77 -5.38 20.86
C GLN A 91 -11.69 -3.85 20.82
N THR A 92 -12.13 -3.24 19.72
CA THR A 92 -12.05 -1.82 19.34
C THR A 92 -13.45 -1.30 18.95
N GLU A 93 -14.53 -1.74 19.59
CA GLU A 93 -15.86 -1.15 19.33
C GLU A 93 -15.84 0.31 19.80
N GLY A 94 -15.66 1.24 18.86
CA GLY A 94 -15.37 2.64 19.14
C GLY A 94 -15.09 3.47 17.89
N SER A 95 -14.77 4.75 18.09
CA SER A 95 -14.37 5.66 17.02
C SER A 95 -12.85 5.83 17.01
N ALA A 96 -12.18 5.34 15.98
CA ALA A 96 -10.76 5.61 15.76
C ALA A 96 -10.53 7.12 15.60
N ASN A 97 -9.50 7.66 16.24
CA ASN A 97 -9.19 9.08 16.15
C ASN A 97 -8.06 9.32 15.16
N TYR A 98 -8.37 9.84 13.97
CA TYR A 98 -7.39 10.06 12.90
C TYR A 98 -6.22 10.98 13.30
N MET A 99 -6.43 11.94 14.21
CA MET A 99 -5.38 12.85 14.69
C MET A 99 -4.35 12.11 15.56
N HIS A 100 -4.78 10.98 16.10
CA HIS A 100 -4.03 10.11 16.98
C HIS A 100 -3.81 8.75 16.32
N THR A 101 -3.42 8.75 15.04
CA THR A 101 -2.87 7.57 14.36
C THR A 101 -1.41 7.82 14.00
N ARG A 102 -0.55 6.83 14.20
CA ARG A 102 0.84 6.84 13.77
C ARG A 102 1.20 5.51 13.11
N ILE A 103 2.09 5.59 12.13
CA ILE A 103 2.66 4.44 11.44
C ILE A 103 4.17 4.60 11.36
N ALA A 104 4.86 3.47 11.49
CA ALA A 104 6.27 3.33 11.25
C ALA A 104 6.54 1.98 10.57
N GLU A 105 7.70 1.88 9.93
CA GLU A 105 8.16 0.66 9.26
C GLU A 105 9.36 0.10 10.06
N ALA A 106 9.31 -1.19 10.39
CA ALA A 106 10.43 -1.88 11.00
C ALA A 106 11.53 -2.16 9.97
N ALA A 107 12.70 -2.60 10.44
CA ALA A 107 13.85 -2.86 9.58
C ALA A 107 13.62 -3.96 8.51
N ASP A 108 12.64 -4.85 8.74
CA ASP A 108 12.21 -5.89 7.81
C ASP A 108 11.16 -5.41 6.79
N GLY A 109 10.77 -4.12 6.85
CA GLY A 109 9.73 -3.55 6.01
C GLY A 109 8.31 -3.78 6.54
N ALA A 110 8.14 -4.37 7.73
CA ALA A 110 6.83 -4.59 8.30
C ALA A 110 6.22 -3.28 8.84
N PRO A 111 4.94 -2.99 8.58
CA PRO A 111 4.25 -1.84 9.16
C PRO A 111 3.88 -2.09 10.61
N HIS A 112 4.07 -1.06 11.42
CA HIS A 112 3.62 -0.99 12.80
C HIS A 112 2.72 0.23 12.94
N VAL A 113 1.51 0.01 13.45
CA VAL A 113 0.50 1.08 13.57
C VAL A 113 0.09 1.20 15.03
N ILE A 114 0.01 2.43 15.52
CA ILE A 114 -0.61 2.74 16.82
C ILE A 114 -1.71 3.78 16.62
N TRP A 115 -2.79 3.64 17.37
CA TRP A 115 -3.86 4.63 17.36
C TRP A 115 -4.58 4.73 18.70
N LEU A 116 -5.28 5.85 18.90
CA LEU A 116 -6.25 5.99 19.96
C LEU A 116 -7.67 5.84 19.41
N GLU A 117 -8.51 5.24 20.22
CA GLU A 117 -9.90 4.98 19.84
C GLU A 117 -10.83 5.19 21.01
N GLU A 118 -11.92 5.90 20.75
CA GLU A 118 -12.94 6.21 21.75
C GLU A 118 -13.87 5.01 21.90
N THR A 119 -13.64 4.21 22.94
CA THR A 119 -14.34 2.94 23.17
C THR A 119 -15.56 3.06 24.08
N GLY A 120 -15.97 4.31 24.40
CA GLY A 120 -17.05 4.58 25.36
C GLY A 120 -16.76 4.11 26.79
N THR A 121 -15.51 3.75 27.09
CA THR A 121 -15.05 3.38 28.42
C THR A 121 -14.85 4.61 29.29
N SER A 122 -14.64 4.40 30.59
CA SER A 122 -14.45 5.51 31.55
C SER A 122 -13.22 6.38 31.27
N GLU A 123 -12.27 5.90 30.45
CA GLU A 123 -10.98 6.55 30.17
C GLU A 123 -11.02 7.48 28.95
N GLY A 124 -12.14 7.51 28.23
CA GLY A 124 -12.31 8.27 27.00
C GLY A 124 -11.65 7.61 25.79
N TYR A 125 -10.36 7.25 25.87
CA TYR A 125 -9.62 6.61 24.79
C TYR A 125 -8.85 5.37 25.25
N ASP A 126 -8.83 4.34 24.42
CA ASP A 126 -7.94 3.18 24.53
C ASP A 126 -6.79 3.29 23.53
N LEU A 127 -5.60 2.78 23.91
CA LEU A 127 -4.45 2.70 23.01
C LEU A 127 -4.39 1.33 22.35
N PHE A 128 -4.24 1.34 21.03
CA PHE A 128 -4.14 0.13 20.22
C PHE A 128 -2.84 0.10 19.42
N TYR A 129 -2.45 -1.13 19.08
CA TYR A 129 -1.28 -1.43 18.27
C TYR A 129 -1.59 -2.55 17.30
N TRP A 130 -1.06 -2.47 16.09
CA TRP A 130 -1.24 -3.47 15.04
C TRP A 130 0.06 -3.75 14.28
N THR A 131 0.22 -5.03 13.92
CA THR A 131 1.16 -5.51 12.89
C THR A 131 0.50 -6.60 12.05
N PRO A 132 1.00 -6.89 10.83
CA PRO A 132 0.49 -7.99 10.02
C PRO A 132 0.62 -9.36 10.70
N VAL A 133 1.58 -9.53 11.62
CA VAL A 133 1.86 -10.80 12.29
C VAL A 133 0.96 -10.99 13.51
N SER A 134 0.86 -9.97 14.36
CA SER A 134 0.15 -10.07 15.65
C SER A 134 -1.33 -9.70 15.57
N GLY A 135 -1.75 -9.03 14.48
CA GLY A 135 -3.07 -8.43 14.40
C GLY A 135 -3.21 -7.24 15.37
N THR A 136 -4.46 -6.85 15.65
CA THR A 136 -4.80 -5.73 16.54
C THR A 136 -4.70 -6.17 17.99
N LEU A 137 -3.99 -5.37 18.80
CA LEU A 137 -3.82 -5.53 20.23
C LEU A 137 -4.24 -4.25 20.94
N ARG A 138 -5.02 -4.38 22.02
CA ARG A 138 -5.26 -3.28 22.96
C ARG A 138 -4.13 -3.24 23.99
N LEU A 139 -3.59 -2.06 24.24
CA LEU A 139 -2.49 -1.84 25.18
C LEU A 139 -2.96 -1.28 26.53
N THR A 140 -4.15 -0.70 26.60
CA THR A 140 -4.80 -0.21 27.84
C THR A 140 -5.75 -1.25 28.44
N ASP A 141 -5.91 -1.23 29.77
CA ASP A 141 -6.68 -2.22 30.52
C ASP A 141 -8.20 -1.94 30.64
N ARG A 142 -8.69 -0.80 30.10
CA ARG A 142 -10.07 -0.27 30.20
C ARG A 142 -10.51 0.18 31.59
N ASN A 143 -9.64 0.13 32.59
CA ASN A 143 -9.93 0.59 33.94
C ASN A 143 -9.27 1.94 34.12
N LEU A 144 -9.96 2.88 34.78
CA LEU A 144 -9.53 4.27 35.06
C LEU A 144 -8.21 4.45 35.86
N THR A 145 -7.37 3.42 35.91
CA THR A 145 -6.08 3.38 36.59
C THR A 145 -4.96 3.98 35.75
N GLU A 146 -5.10 4.03 34.43
CA GLU A 146 -4.04 4.49 33.51
C GLU A 146 -4.23 5.96 33.10
N GLY A 147 -5.49 6.43 33.11
CA GLY A 147 -5.87 7.76 32.64
C GLY A 147 -6.02 7.79 31.12
N SER A 148 -6.29 8.96 30.53
CA SER A 148 -6.39 9.06 29.06
C SER A 148 -4.99 9.06 28.43
N PRO A 149 -4.65 8.08 27.58
CA PRO A 149 -3.36 8.04 26.89
C PRO A 149 -3.21 9.24 25.94
N GLU A 150 -2.02 9.85 25.89
CA GLU A 150 -1.69 10.94 24.95
C GLU A 150 -0.61 10.47 23.96
N LEU A 151 -0.92 10.39 22.65
CA LEU A 151 0.08 10.02 21.64
C LEU A 151 1.15 11.10 21.41
N SER A 152 0.92 12.35 21.80
CA SER A 152 1.95 13.40 21.73
C SER A 152 3.20 13.06 22.55
N ARG A 153 3.07 12.13 23.52
CA ARG A 153 4.15 11.60 24.36
C ARG A 153 4.62 10.22 23.94
N VAL A 154 3.92 9.57 23.02
CA VAL A 154 4.30 8.25 22.50
C VAL A 154 5.31 8.48 21.37
N LEU A 155 6.59 8.44 21.73
CA LEU A 155 7.64 8.23 20.76
C LEU A 155 7.58 6.77 20.34
N MET A 156 7.13 6.53 19.11
CA MET A 156 7.27 5.22 18.48
C MET A 156 8.71 5.08 17.99
N ASP A 157 9.63 4.86 18.92
CA ASP A 157 11.01 4.50 18.62
C ASP A 157 11.04 2.98 18.49
N ILE A 158 10.88 2.49 17.25
CA ILE A 158 11.00 1.05 16.98
C ILE A 158 12.49 0.70 17.03
N GLN A 159 12.98 0.52 18.25
CA GLN A 159 14.25 -0.10 18.52
C GLN A 159 14.06 -1.60 18.21
N VAL A 160 14.34 -1.99 16.97
CA VAL A 160 14.49 -3.41 16.64
C VAL A 160 15.62 -3.92 17.53
N ASP A 161 15.38 -5.00 18.26
CA ASP A 161 16.47 -5.63 18.99
C ASP A 161 17.58 -5.95 17.96
N GLU A 162 18.83 -5.63 18.26
CA GLU A 162 19.93 -5.89 17.32
C GLU A 162 20.15 -7.40 17.08
N ASN A 163 19.31 -8.27 17.67
CA ASN A 163 19.37 -9.72 17.55
C ASN A 163 18.42 -10.29 16.50
N GLY A 164 17.57 -9.45 15.86
CA GLY A 164 16.66 -9.88 14.80
C GLY A 164 15.71 -11.00 15.23
N ARG A 165 15.20 -10.95 16.47
CA ARG A 165 14.23 -11.92 17.00
C ARG A 165 12.82 -11.36 17.11
#